data_AF-A0A974YEM4-F1
#
_entry.id   AF-A0A974YEM4-F1
#
_cell.length_a   1.000
_cell.length_b   1.000
_cell.length_c   1.000
_cell.angle_alpha   90.00
_cell.angle_beta   90.00
_cell.angle_gamma   90.00
#
_symmetry.space_group_name_H-M   'P 1'
#
loop_
_entity.id
_entity.type
_entity.pdbx_description
1 polymer ?
#
loop_
_entity_poly.entity_id
_entity_poly.type
_entity_poly.pdbx_seq_one_letter_code
_entity_poly.pdbx_strand_id
1 'polypeptide(L)'
;MTKMTLVPLHPGEVLREEFMKPLGISAITIAKACHVPRTRIERIVREEIGIGADTALRLSKVFNTTPEFWLNLQIRYDIETAAEEIGAELEEIHELDHAA
;
A
#
# COMPACT_ATOMS: atom_id res chain seq x y z
N MET A 1 -1.16 25.20 11.45
CA MET A 1 -0.19 24.09 11.32
C MET A 1 -0.05 23.81 9.85
N THR A 2 1.17 23.95 9.30
CA THR A 2 1.43 23.80 7.87
C THR A 2 1.16 22.35 7.49
N LYS A 3 0.09 22.08 6.71
CA LYS A 3 -0.18 20.74 6.15
C LYS A 3 0.96 20.45 5.17
N MET A 4 1.96 19.70 5.63
CA MET A 4 2.96 19.11 4.76
C MET A 4 2.20 18.07 3.93
N THR A 5 1.82 18.43 2.71
CA THR A 5 1.22 17.53 1.73
C THR A 5 2.31 16.55 1.29
N LEU A 6 2.52 15.52 2.10
CA LEU A 6 3.35 14.38 1.74
C LEU A 6 2.52 13.56 0.75
N VAL A 7 3.10 13.28 -0.42
CA VAL A 7 2.49 12.39 -1.41
C VAL A 7 2.20 11.04 -0.74
N PRO A 8 0.99 10.48 -0.89
CA PRO A 8 0.65 9.18 -0.33
C PRO A 8 1.67 8.11 -0.76
N LEU A 9 2.21 7.37 0.21
CA LEU A 9 3.25 6.37 -0.05
C LEU A 9 2.61 5.05 -0.52
N HIS A 10 2.67 4.77 -1.82
CA HIS A 10 2.10 3.53 -2.37
C HIS A 10 2.92 2.31 -1.90
N PRO A 11 2.27 1.19 -1.47
CA PRO A 11 3.00 -0.01 -1.01
C PRO A 11 3.93 -0.62 -2.07
N GLY A 12 3.63 -0.39 -3.35
CA GLY A 12 4.48 -0.73 -4.47
C GLY A 12 5.81 0.02 -4.53
N GLU A 13 5.84 1.28 -4.09
CA GLU A 13 7.09 2.03 -3.91
C GLU A 13 7.92 1.40 -2.81
N VAL A 14 7.32 1.07 -1.66
CA VAL A 14 8.02 0.39 -0.56
C VAL A 14 8.59 -0.96 -1.01
N LEU A 15 7.82 -1.78 -1.74
CA LEU A 15 8.31 -3.04 -2.30
C LEU A 15 9.53 -2.81 -3.22
N ARG A 16 9.52 -1.75 -4.02
CA ARG A 16 10.60 -1.42 -4.95
C ARG A 16 11.85 -0.89 -4.25
N GLU A 17 11.69 0.10 -3.38
CA GLU A 17 12.77 0.86 -2.76
C GLU A 17 13.39 0.15 -1.56
N GLU A 18 12.59 -0.51 -0.72
CA GLU A 18 13.05 -1.10 0.54
C GLU A 18 13.37 -2.59 0.44
N PHE A 19 12.85 -3.29 -0.58
CA PHE A 19 13.05 -4.73 -0.74
C PHE A 19 13.75 -5.07 -2.06
N MET A 20 13.22 -4.64 -3.21
CA MET A 20 13.79 -5.03 -4.50
C MET A 20 15.19 -4.46 -4.74
N LYS A 21 15.37 -3.15 -4.57
CA LYS A 21 16.67 -2.50 -4.78
C LYS A 21 17.75 -2.98 -3.80
N PRO A 22 17.51 -3.06 -2.48
CA PRO A 22 18.55 -3.47 -1.53
C PRO A 22 18.94 -4.95 -1.67
N LEU A 23 18.00 -5.81 -2.06
CA LEU A 23 18.26 -7.25 -2.26
C LEU A 23 18.71 -7.59 -3.69
N GLY A 24 18.69 -6.63 -4.62
CA GLY A 24 19.04 -6.86 -6.03
C GLY A 24 18.12 -7.86 -6.73
N ILE A 25 16.86 -7.96 -6.32
CA ILE A 25 15.90 -8.93 -6.84
C ILE A 25 14.95 -8.32 -7.86
N SER A 26 14.57 -9.11 -8.86
CA SER A 26 13.67 -8.69 -9.93
C SER A 26 12.21 -9.05 -9.63
N ALA A 27 11.27 -8.40 -10.32
CA ALA A 27 9.84 -8.73 -10.24
C ALA A 27 9.56 -10.20 -10.63
N ILE A 28 10.31 -10.76 -11.60
CA ILE A 28 10.17 -12.16 -11.97
C ILE A 28 10.64 -13.11 -10.86
N THR A 29 11.69 -12.76 -10.11
CA THR A 29 12.14 -13.53 -8.95
C THR A 29 11.06 -13.58 -7.87
N ILE A 30 10.49 -12.43 -7.51
CA ILE A 30 9.41 -12.33 -6.52
C ILE A 30 8.17 -13.10 -6.99
N ALA A 31 7.77 -12.93 -8.24
CA ALA A 31 6.59 -13.60 -8.80
C ALA A 31 6.70 -15.13 -8.74
N LYS A 32 7.88 -15.68 -9.06
CA LYS A 32 8.17 -17.11 -8.93
C LYS A 32 8.06 -17.57 -7.48
N ALA A 33 8.67 -16.85 -6.54
CA ALA A 33 8.63 -17.20 -5.11
C ALA A 33 7.21 -17.08 -4.51
N CYS A 34 6.42 -16.10 -4.97
CA CYS A 34 5.04 -15.90 -4.54
C CYS A 34 4.03 -16.82 -5.23
N HIS A 35 4.43 -17.58 -6.26
CA HIS A 35 3.52 -18.35 -7.13
C HIS A 35 2.40 -17.49 -7.74
N VAL A 36 2.73 -16.33 -8.30
CA VAL A 36 1.78 -15.42 -8.97
C VAL A 36 2.29 -15.03 -10.36
N PRO A 37 1.41 -14.54 -11.27
CA PRO A 37 1.85 -13.99 -12.54
C PRO A 37 2.83 -12.83 -12.33
N ARG A 38 3.91 -12.79 -13.13
CA ARG A 38 4.91 -11.71 -13.14
C ARG A 38 4.27 -10.33 -13.26
N THR A 39 3.25 -10.21 -14.11
CA THR A 39 2.50 -8.97 -14.35
C THR A 39 1.87 -8.41 -13.08
N ARG A 40 1.48 -9.27 -12.11
CA ARG A 40 0.94 -8.79 -10.83
C ARG A 40 1.99 -7.98 -10.06
N ILE A 41 3.20 -8.53 -9.90
CA ILE A 41 4.28 -7.85 -9.19
C ILE A 41 4.72 -6.59 -9.95
N GLU A 42 4.80 -6.64 -11.28
CA GLU A 42 5.17 -5.46 -12.08
C GLU A 42 4.16 -4.32 -12.00
N ARG A 43 2.86 -4.62 -11.90
CA ARG A 43 1.82 -3.60 -11.72
C ARG A 43 1.85 -3.00 -10.31
N ILE A 44 2.09 -3.82 -9.28
CA ILE A 44 2.28 -3.33 -7.90
C ILE A 44 3.49 -2.40 -7.84
N VAL A 45 4.64 -2.84 -8.37
CA VAL A 45 5.90 -2.07 -8.36
C VAL A 45 5.84 -0.81 -9.23
N ARG A 46 4.91 -0.73 -10.18
CA ARG A 46 4.62 0.49 -10.96
C ARG A 46 3.48 1.33 -10.38
N GLU A 47 3.01 0.99 -9.18
CA GLU A 47 2.00 1.74 -8.44
C GLU A 47 0.65 1.82 -9.16
N GLU A 48 0.37 0.83 -10.03
CA GLU A 48 -0.89 0.78 -10.80
C GLU A 48 -1.99 0.00 -10.10
N ILE A 49 -1.63 -0.87 -9.16
CA ILE A 49 -2.55 -1.64 -8.33
C ILE A 49 -2.02 -1.75 -6.90
N GLY A 50 -2.94 -1.78 -5.95
CA GLY A 50 -2.63 -2.03 -4.55
C GLY A 50 -2.34 -3.50 -4.21
N ILE A 51 -2.11 -3.74 -2.92
CA ILE A 51 -1.87 -5.05 -2.32
C ILE A 51 -3.11 -5.50 -1.53
N GLY A 52 -3.75 -6.57 -2.01
CA GLY A 52 -4.80 -7.27 -1.26
C GLY A 52 -4.24 -8.38 -0.34
N ALA A 53 -5.12 -8.95 0.50
CA ALA A 53 -4.75 -9.94 1.52
C ALA A 53 -3.98 -11.17 0.97
N ASP A 54 -4.39 -11.73 -0.18
CA ASP A 54 -3.67 -12.85 -0.84
C ASP A 54 -2.23 -12.46 -1.18
N THR A 55 -2.00 -11.24 -1.66
CA THR A 55 -0.66 -10.78 -2.02
C THR A 55 0.16 -10.45 -0.77
N ALA A 56 -0.45 -9.85 0.25
CA ALA A 56 0.19 -9.59 1.54
C ALA A 56 0.70 -10.88 2.20
N LEU A 57 -0.11 -11.95 2.23
CA LEU A 57 0.27 -13.26 2.75
C LEU A 57 1.46 -13.88 2.00
N ARG A 58 1.51 -13.69 0.68
CA ARG A 58 2.61 -14.22 -0.15
C ARG A 58 3.90 -13.44 0.08
N LEU A 59 3.83 -12.11 0.04
CA LEU A 59 4.99 -11.24 0.27
C LEU A 59 5.53 -11.41 1.68
N SER A 60 4.67 -11.58 2.69
CA SER A 60 5.10 -11.80 4.08
C SER A 60 5.93 -13.08 4.23
N LYS A 61 5.56 -14.15 3.50
CA LYS A 61 6.36 -15.39 3.49
C LYS A 61 7.67 -15.24 2.73
N VAL A 62 7.71 -14.48 1.64
CA VAL A 62 8.94 -14.25 0.86
C VAL A 62 9.95 -13.38 1.61
N PHE A 63 9.48 -12.34 2.29
CA PHE A 63 10.34 -11.33 2.91
C PHE A 63 10.48 -11.46 4.42
N ASN A 64 9.92 -12.50 5.03
CA ASN A 64 9.90 -12.70 6.47
C ASN A 64 9.34 -11.47 7.22
N THR A 65 8.22 -10.95 6.71
CA THR A 65 7.45 -9.86 7.34
C THR A 65 6.08 -10.38 7.77
N THR A 66 5.15 -9.50 8.12
CA THR A 66 3.77 -9.85 8.44
C THR A 66 2.82 -9.43 7.30
N PRO A 67 1.68 -10.12 7.10
CA PRO A 67 0.65 -9.66 6.17
C PRO A 67 0.14 -8.26 6.53
N GLU A 68 0.00 -7.97 7.82
CA GLU A 68 -0.45 -6.68 8.36
C GLU A 68 0.51 -5.56 7.99
N PHE A 69 1.82 -5.81 7.91
CA PHE A 69 2.77 -4.80 7.43
C PHE A 69 2.39 -4.29 6.04
N TRP A 70 2.10 -5.21 5.11
CA TRP A 70 1.72 -4.85 3.74
C TRP A 70 0.34 -4.22 3.66
N LEU A 71 -0.63 -4.74 4.41
CA LEU A 71 -1.99 -4.18 4.43
C LEU A 71 -2.04 -2.81 5.09
N ASN A 72 -1.23 -2.54 6.11
CA ASN A 72 -1.18 -1.23 6.74
C ASN A 72 -0.61 -0.17 5.79
N LEU A 73 0.35 -0.52 4.94
CA LEU A 73 0.82 0.38 3.87
C LEU A 73 -0.31 0.68 2.87
N GLN A 74 -1.05 -0.35 2.45
CA GLN A 74 -2.20 -0.19 1.56
C GLN A 74 -3.28 0.70 2.19
N ILE A 75 -3.70 0.39 3.41
CA ILE A 75 -4.73 1.13 4.14
C ILE A 75 -4.32 2.59 4.30
N ARG A 76 -3.06 2.84 4.67
CA ARG A 76 -2.55 4.20 4.81
C ARG A 76 -2.61 4.97 3.50
N TYR A 77 -2.11 4.37 2.41
CA TYR A 77 -2.18 4.95 1.07
C TYR A 77 -3.62 5.26 0.65
N ASP A 78 -4.54 4.32 0.88
CA ASP A 78 -5.95 4.46 0.51
C ASP A 78 -6.62 5.59 1.32
N ILE A 79 -6.36 5.68 2.63
CA ILE A 79 -6.90 6.74 3.50
C ILE A 79 -6.35 8.11 3.09
N GLU A 80 -5.03 8.22 2.90
CA GLU A 80 -4.39 9.49 2.52
C GLU A 80 -4.90 9.97 1.16
N THR A 81 -5.01 9.07 0.18
CA THR A 81 -5.54 9.39 -1.16
C THR A 81 -7.02 9.78 -1.09
N ALA A 82 -7.87 9.00 -0.41
CA ALA A 82 -9.29 9.31 -0.28
C ALA A 82 -9.49 10.65 0.46
N ALA A 83 -8.74 10.91 1.53
CA ALA A 83 -8.85 12.16 2.27
C ALA A 83 -8.47 13.39 1.42
N GLU A 84 -7.56 13.24 0.46
CA GLU A 84 -7.28 14.28 -0.53
C GLU A 84 -8.43 14.47 -1.54
N GLU A 85 -9.04 13.38 -2.00
CA GLU A 85 -10.13 13.40 -2.98
C GLU A 85 -11.44 13.97 -2.42
N ILE A 86 -11.84 13.56 -1.21
CA ILE A 86 -13.10 13.94 -0.58
C ILE A 86 -12.94 15.00 0.52
N GLY A 87 -11.78 15.65 0.59
CA GLY A 87 -11.43 16.56 1.69
C GLY A 87 -12.46 17.67 1.93
N ALA A 88 -13.02 18.26 0.87
CA ALA A 88 -14.06 19.29 0.99
C ALA A 88 -15.38 18.75 1.52
N GLU A 89 -15.77 17.52 1.16
CA GLU A 89 -16.99 16.87 1.67
C GLU A 89 -16.82 16.49 3.16
N LEU A 90 -15.61 16.08 3.56
CA LEU A 90 -15.30 15.77 4.95
C LEU A 90 -15.46 16.98 5.89
N GLU A 91 -15.20 18.21 5.42
CA GLU A 91 -15.36 19.43 6.22
C GLU A 91 -16.83 19.73 6.57
N GLU A 92 -17.77 19.25 5.76
CA GLU A 92 -19.22 19.42 5.96
C GLU A 92 -19.83 18.32 6.86
N ILE A 93 -19.07 17.27 7.18
CA ILE A 93 -19.53 16.17 8.05
C ILE A 93 -19.28 16.54 9.51
N HIS A 94 -20.33 16.44 10.33
CA HIS A 94 -20.27 16.73 11.76
C HIS A 94 -20.49 15.48 12.60
N GLU A 95 -19.90 15.46 13.80
CA GLU A 95 -20.11 14.40 14.77
C GLU A 95 -21.59 14.29 15.16
N LEU A 96 -22.07 13.05 15.35
CA LEU A 96 -23.43 12.82 15.80
C LEU A 96 -23.52 13.12 17.29
N ASP A 97 -24.33 14.13 17.65
CA ASP A 97 -24.66 14.40 19.05
C ASP A 97 -25.40 13.19 19.65
N HIS A 98 -24.75 12.48 20.57
CA HIS A 98 -25.38 11.45 21.37
C HIS A 98 -26.04 12.13 22.57
N ALA A 99 -27.24 12.68 22.36
CA ALA A 99 -28.09 13.13 23.47
C ALA A 99 -28.51 11.89 24.29
N ALA A 100 -28.12 11.87 25.56
CA ALA A 100 -28.47 10.86 26.55
C ALA A 100 -29.96 10.89 26.93
#